data_AF-A0A434D322-F1
#
_entry.id   AF-A0A434D322-F1
#
_cell.length_a   1.000
_cell.length_b   1.000
_cell.length_c   1.000
_cell.angle_alpha   90.00
_cell.angle_beta   90.00
_cell.angle_gamma   90.00
#
_symmetry.space_group_name_H-M   'P 1'
#
loop_
_entity.id
_entity.type
_entity.pdbx_description
1 polymer ?
#
loop_
_entity_poly.entity_id
_entity_poly.type
_entity_poly.pdbx_seq_one_letter_code
_entity_poly.pdbx_strand_id
1 'polypeptide(L)'
;MFKLPEITYPLTIDTIGKMLATGTEMSATCLNTGCNQSSRVNLVALAKRIGINHSCMAEDLKKHFFCPNCRAAGRNDKRVGFIHHALTADHSEWPRERQIERAKVWRVKS
;
A
#
# COMPACT_ATOMS: atom_id res chain seq x y z
N MET A 1 7.27 -12.91 12.93
CA MET A 1 5.85 -12.58 12.71
C MET A 1 5.52 -11.46 13.68
N PHE A 2 4.98 -10.33 13.24
CA PHE A 2 4.61 -9.23 14.16
C PHE A 2 3.18 -9.45 14.65
N LYS A 3 2.92 -9.15 15.92
CA LYS A 3 1.59 -9.26 16.52
C LYS A 3 0.71 -8.14 15.95
N LEU A 4 -0.47 -8.50 15.45
CA LEU A 4 -1.46 -7.53 14.99
C LEU A 4 -2.02 -6.77 16.21
N PRO A 5 -2.33 -5.46 16.06
CA PRO A 5 -2.92 -4.70 17.15
C PRO A 5 -4.33 -5.21 17.45
N GLU A 6 -4.74 -5.05 18.70
CA GLU A 6 -6.13 -5.27 19.11
C GLU A 6 -7.02 -4.19 18.48
N ILE A 7 -8.21 -4.60 18.01
CA ILE A 7 -9.19 -3.70 17.43
C ILE A 7 -10.11 -3.17 18.55
N THR A 8 -10.10 -1.85 18.73
CA THR A 8 -10.94 -1.14 19.71
C THR A 8 -12.01 -0.29 19.03
N TYR A 9 -13.08 0.03 19.77
CA TYR A 9 -14.22 0.80 19.26
C TYR A 9 -14.37 2.16 19.98
N PRO A 10 -14.77 3.25 19.30
CA PRO A 10 -15.14 3.31 17.88
C PRO A 10 -13.95 3.07 16.93
N LEU A 11 -14.19 2.30 15.87
CA LEU A 11 -13.14 1.82 14.97
C LEU A 11 -12.54 2.99 14.17
N THR A 12 -11.23 3.20 14.33
CA THR A 12 -10.44 4.14 13.52
C THR A 12 -9.26 3.42 12.89
N ILE A 13 -9.24 3.32 11.56
CA ILE A 13 -8.15 2.70 10.79
C ILE A 13 -7.14 3.79 10.40
N ASP A 14 -6.23 4.07 11.33
CA ASP A 14 -5.20 5.11 11.22
C ASP A 14 -3.77 4.57 11.08
N THR A 15 -3.57 3.27 11.31
CA THR A 15 -2.26 2.61 11.18
C THR A 15 -2.30 1.42 10.22
N ILE A 16 -1.13 1.09 9.68
CA ILE A 16 -0.95 -0.09 8.82
C ILE A 16 -1.34 -1.38 9.55
N GLY A 17 -1.05 -1.44 10.86
CA GLY A 17 -1.46 -2.56 11.71
C GLY A 17 -2.95 -2.75 11.79
N LYS A 18 -3.69 -1.66 12.00
CA LYS A 18 -5.15 -1.73 12.03
C LYS A 18 -5.71 -2.11 10.67
N MET A 19 -5.15 -1.59 9.57
CA MET A 19 -5.53 -2.06 8.22
C MET A 19 -5.35 -3.57 8.05
N LEU A 20 -4.22 -4.11 8.50
CA LEU A 20 -3.95 -5.56 8.46
C LEU A 20 -4.90 -6.35 9.36
N ALA A 21 -5.17 -5.85 10.57
CA ALA A 21 -6.03 -6.50 11.54
C ALA A 21 -7.51 -6.50 11.12
N THR A 22 -7.97 -5.46 10.40
CA THR A 22 -9.30 -5.42 9.76
C THR A 22 -9.32 -6.11 8.40
N GLY A 23 -8.18 -6.68 7.98
CA GLY A 23 -8.00 -7.36 6.71
C GLY A 23 -8.08 -6.47 5.47
N THR A 24 -8.16 -5.15 5.63
CA THR A 24 -8.26 -4.19 4.53
C THR A 24 -7.10 -4.34 3.55
N GLU A 25 -7.39 -4.35 2.25
CA GLU A 25 -6.36 -4.34 1.21
C GLU A 25 -6.16 -2.94 0.63
N MET A 26 -5.01 -2.68 0.01
CA MET A 26 -4.70 -1.38 -0.59
C MET A 26 -4.08 -1.51 -1.96
N SER A 27 -4.44 -0.62 -2.88
CA SER A 27 -3.70 -0.37 -4.12
C SER A 27 -3.10 1.01 -4.17
N ALA A 28 -1.90 1.11 -4.72
CA ALA A 28 -1.26 2.36 -5.08
C ALA A 28 -1.42 2.58 -6.60
N THR A 29 -1.77 3.80 -6.99
CA THR A 29 -1.94 4.20 -8.39
C THR A 29 -1.13 5.46 -8.67
N CYS A 30 -0.39 5.46 -9.77
CA CYS A 30 0.30 6.64 -10.25
C CYS A 30 -0.70 7.64 -10.85
N LEU A 31 -0.69 8.87 -10.35
CA LEU A 31 -1.54 9.98 -10.79
C LEU A 31 -0.81 10.96 -11.72
N ASN A 32 0.37 10.59 -12.22
CA ASN A 32 1.00 11.33 -13.32
C ASN A 32 0.19 11.12 -14.61
N THR A 33 -0.13 12.21 -15.29
CA THR A 33 -0.86 12.20 -16.57
C THR A 33 -0.20 11.23 -17.55
N GLY A 34 -1.01 10.33 -18.12
CA GLY A 34 -0.58 9.32 -19.09
C GLY A 34 0.17 8.11 -18.52
N CYS A 35 0.33 7.99 -17.20
CA CYS A 35 0.88 6.77 -16.58
C CYS A 35 -0.21 5.81 -16.11
N ASN A 36 -1.08 6.24 -15.18
CA ASN A 36 -2.18 5.46 -14.60
C ASN A 36 -1.82 4.03 -14.10
N GLN A 37 -0.54 3.74 -13.94
CA GLN A 37 -0.08 2.44 -13.48
C GLN A 37 -0.63 2.19 -12.07
N SER A 38 -1.12 0.98 -11.80
CA SER A 38 -1.65 0.61 -10.49
C SER A 38 -1.19 -0.78 -10.06
N SER A 39 -0.87 -0.93 -8.77
CA SER A 39 -0.52 -2.21 -8.15
C SER A 39 -1.13 -2.31 -6.77
N ARG A 40 -1.45 -3.52 -6.31
CA ARG A 40 -1.72 -3.71 -4.89
C ARG A 40 -0.45 -3.69 -4.07
N VAL A 41 -0.62 -3.27 -2.82
CA VAL A 41 0.44 -3.06 -1.86
C VAL A 41 0.49 -4.28 -0.96
N ASN A 42 1.68 -4.87 -0.84
CA ASN A 42 1.93 -5.88 0.18
C ASN A 42 1.97 -5.20 1.55
N LEU A 43 0.83 -5.09 2.24
CA LEU A 43 0.73 -4.43 3.53
C LEU A 43 1.60 -5.11 4.60
N VAL A 44 1.79 -6.43 4.52
CA VAL A 44 2.69 -7.17 5.41
C VAL A 44 4.14 -6.73 5.20
N ALA A 45 4.62 -6.66 3.95
CA ALA A 45 5.96 -6.20 3.65
C ALA A 45 6.16 -4.71 3.97
N LEU A 46 5.14 -3.88 3.74
CA LEU A 46 5.14 -2.47 4.12
C LEU A 46 5.28 -2.32 5.65
N ALA A 47 4.48 -3.06 6.43
CA ALA A 47 4.56 -3.05 7.89
C ALA A 47 5.92 -3.51 8.41
N LYS A 48 6.56 -4.51 7.78
CA LYS A 48 7.95 -4.91 8.11
C LYS A 48 8.95 -3.78 7.87
N ARG A 49 8.71 -2.95 6.86
CA ARG A 49 9.64 -1.90 6.44
C ARG A 49 9.52 -0.62 7.25
N ILE A 50 8.30 -0.11 7.42
CA ILE A 50 8.06 1.22 8.04
C ILE A 50 7.38 1.13 9.41
N GLY A 51 7.06 -0.08 9.87
CA GLY A 51 6.46 -0.34 11.17
C GLY A 51 4.95 -0.46 11.13
N ILE A 52 4.41 -1.30 12.03
CA ILE A 52 2.98 -1.59 12.13
C ILE A 52 2.17 -0.40 12.67
N ASN A 53 2.79 0.43 13.52
CA ASN A 53 2.17 1.62 14.10
C ASN A 53 2.27 2.85 13.20
N HIS A 54 2.89 2.72 12.02
CA HIS A 54 3.01 3.84 11.09
C HIS A 54 1.62 4.23 10.57
N SER A 55 1.40 5.53 10.41
CA SER A 55 0.18 6.10 9.82
C SER A 55 -0.11 5.49 8.45
N CYS A 56 -1.35 5.08 8.21
CA CYS A 56 -1.80 4.64 6.89
C CYS A 56 -2.48 5.76 6.09
N MET A 57 -2.36 7.01 6.53
CA MET A 57 -2.91 8.16 5.80
C MET A 57 -2.12 8.44 4.53
N ALA A 58 -2.82 8.90 3.48
CA ALA A 58 -2.24 9.07 2.15
C ALA A 58 -0.99 9.97 2.14
N GLU A 59 -0.99 11.07 2.89
CA GLU A 59 0.16 12.00 2.95
C GLU A 59 1.40 11.38 3.60
N ASP A 60 1.22 10.49 4.58
CA ASP A 60 2.31 9.79 5.22
C ASP A 60 2.83 8.64 4.36
N LEU A 61 1.92 7.93 3.68
CA LEU A 61 2.29 6.86 2.77
C LEU A 61 3.01 7.40 1.53
N LYS A 62 2.60 8.52 0.94
CA LYS A 62 3.23 9.11 -0.27
C LYS A 62 4.75 9.27 -0.15
N LYS A 63 5.28 9.46 1.06
CA LYS A 63 6.73 9.59 1.34
C LYS A 63 7.51 8.30 1.02
N HIS A 64 6.85 7.15 1.10
CA HIS A 64 7.44 5.82 0.96
C HIS A 64 7.22 5.18 -0.41
N PHE A 65 6.31 5.73 -1.23
CA PHE A 65 5.97 5.20 -2.56
C PHE A 65 6.52 6.08 -3.68
N PHE A 66 6.87 5.44 -4.80
CA PHE A 66 7.18 6.14 -6.04
C PHE A 66 6.78 5.28 -7.24
N CYS A 67 6.48 5.93 -8.36
CA CYS A 67 6.24 5.22 -9.60
C CYS A 67 7.58 4.99 -10.33
N PRO A 68 8.00 3.73 -10.56
CA PRO A 68 9.27 3.37 -11.20
C PRO A 68 9.40 3.95 -12.61
N ASN A 69 8.34 3.85 -13.43
CA ASN A 69 8.33 4.35 -14.81
C ASN A 69 8.42 5.88 -14.84
N CYS A 70 7.71 6.55 -13.94
CA CYS A 70 7.76 8.01 -13.83
C CYS A 70 9.12 8.49 -13.32
N ARG A 71 9.72 7.78 -12.35
CA ARG A 71 11.05 8.10 -11.83
C ARG A 71 12.13 7.90 -12.88
N ALA A 72 12.06 6.82 -13.65
CA ALA A 72 12.95 6.59 -14.80
C ALA A 72 12.81 7.69 -15.86
N ALA A 73 11.59 8.22 -16.04
CA ALA A 73 11.31 9.35 -16.93
C ALA A 73 11.57 10.74 -16.30
N GLY A 74 12.20 10.82 -15.12
CA GLY A 74 12.52 12.09 -14.45
C GLY A 74 11.32 12.88 -13.92
N ARG A 75 10.14 12.26 -13.80
CA ARG A 75 8.93 12.91 -13.29
C ARG A 75 8.87 12.85 -11.76
N ASN A 76 8.02 13.69 -11.17
CA ASN A 76 7.85 13.78 -9.72
C ASN A 76 7.21 12.49 -9.14
N ASP A 77 7.82 11.98 -8.06
CA ASP A 77 7.40 10.78 -7.34
C ASP A 77 6.13 10.98 -6.48
N LYS A 78 5.75 12.23 -6.18
CA LYS A 78 4.68 12.55 -5.20
C LYS A 78 3.26 12.33 -5.73
N ARG A 79 3.10 12.01 -7.01
CA ARG A 79 1.78 11.79 -7.63
C ARG A 79 1.34 10.33 -7.48
N VAL A 80 1.10 9.90 -6.24
CA VAL A 80 0.59 8.57 -5.92
C VAL A 80 -0.73 8.72 -5.15
N GLY A 81 -1.75 7.99 -5.61
CA GLY A 81 -3.03 7.82 -4.93
C GLY A 81 -3.14 6.43 -4.33
N PHE A 82 -3.92 6.31 -3.27
CA PHE A 82 -4.21 5.03 -2.63
C PHE A 82 -5.70 4.77 -2.66
N ILE A 83 -6.07 3.52 -2.93
CA ILE A 83 -7.46 3.05 -2.85
C ILE A 83 -7.46 1.92 -1.84
N HIS A 84 -8.27 2.07 -0.80
CA HIS A 84 -8.54 1.01 0.16
C HIS A 84 -9.66 0.15 -0.40
N HIS A 85 -9.48 -1.15 -0.32
CA HIS A 85 -10.44 -2.14 -0.77
C HIS A 85 -10.98 -2.82 0.47
N ALA A 86 -12.29 -2.70 0.68
CA ALA A 86 -12.99 -3.55 1.62
C ALA A 86 -12.80 -5.01 1.16
N LEU A 87 -12.58 -5.89 2.12
CA LEU A 87 -12.49 -7.31 1.82
C LEU A 87 -13.84 -7.81 1.32
N THR A 88 -13.83 -8.45 0.15
CA THR A 88 -14.89 -9.38 -0.27
C THR A 88 -14.52 -10.83 0.08
N ALA A 89 -13.27 -11.08 0.51
CA ALA A 89 -12.74 -12.40 0.85
C ALA A 89 -12.41 -12.48 2.36
N ASP A 90 -12.37 -13.67 2.93
CA ASP A 90 -12.17 -13.85 4.38
C ASP A 90 -10.77 -13.41 4.87
N HIS A 91 -9.77 -13.36 3.97
CA HIS A 91 -8.41 -12.95 4.27
C HIS A 91 -7.72 -12.37 3.03
N SER A 92 -6.59 -11.67 3.22
CA SER A 92 -5.81 -11.13 2.10
C SER A 92 -5.10 -12.26 1.35
N GLU A 93 -5.34 -12.34 0.04
CA GLU A 93 -4.75 -13.33 -0.86
C GLU A 93 -3.44 -12.83 -1.52
N TRP A 94 -2.79 -11.82 -0.95
CA TRP A 94 -1.61 -11.22 -1.56
C TRP A 94 -0.34 -12.09 -1.36
N PRO A 95 0.48 -12.31 -2.41
CA PRO A 95 0.33 -11.83 -3.78
C PRO A 95 -0.53 -12.76 -4.64
N ARG A 96 -1.52 -12.20 -5.34
CA ARG A 96 -2.21 -12.91 -6.42
C ARG A 96 -1.31 -13.00 -7.65
N GLU A 97 -1.42 -14.08 -8.43
CA GLU A 97 -0.59 -14.36 -9.60
C GLU A 97 -0.54 -13.18 -10.59
N ARG A 98 -1.71 -12.62 -10.93
CA ARG A 98 -1.86 -11.40 -11.76
C ARG A 98 -1.11 -10.17 -11.20
N GLN A 99 -0.91 -10.12 -9.88
CA GLN A 99 -0.28 -8.99 -9.22
C GLN A 99 1.23 -9.16 -9.04
N ILE A 100 1.75 -10.38 -9.05
CA ILE A 100 3.19 -10.66 -9.14
C ILE A 100 3.77 -10.02 -10.42
N GLU A 101 3.06 -10.15 -11.55
CA GLU A 101 3.47 -9.54 -12.81
C GLU A 101 3.54 -8.01 -12.73
N ARG A 102 2.55 -7.37 -12.08
CA ARG A 102 2.52 -5.91 -11.88
C ARG A 102 3.54 -5.42 -10.85
N ALA A 103 3.85 -6.23 -9.83
CA ALA A 103 4.79 -5.90 -8.76
C ALA A 103 6.26 -5.91 -9.23
N LYS A 104 6.60 -6.60 -10.32
CA LYS A 104 7.92 -6.50 -10.98
C LYS A 104 8.29 -5.06 -11.39
N VAL A 105 7.30 -4.19 -11.49
CA VAL A 105 7.45 -2.79 -11.86
C VAL A 105 7.68 -1.93 -10.61
N TRP A 106 6.84 -2.01 -9.58
CA TRP A 106 6.87 -1.12 -8.41
C TRP A 106 7.96 -1.46 -7.38
N ARG A 107 8.82 -0.50 -7.05
CA ARG A 107 9.82 -0.63 -5.98
C ARG A 107 9.52 0.36 -4.86
N VAL A 108 9.79 -0.03 -3.62
CA VAL A 108 9.71 0.84 -2.44
C VAL A 108 11.10 1.44 -2.22
N LYS A 109 11.22 2.77 -2.03
CA LYS A 109 12.53 3.46 -1.93
C LYS A 109 13.31 2.90 -0.77
N SER A 110 14.56 2.47 -1.02
CA SER A 110 15.60 2.12 -0.05
C SER A 110 15.50 2.98 1.19
#